data_AF-A0A3L7ZV11-F1
#
_entry.id   AF-A0A3L7ZV11-F1
#
_cell.length_a   1.000
_cell.length_b   1.000
_cell.length_c   1.000
_cell.angle_alpha   90.00
_cell.angle_beta   90.00
_cell.angle_gamma   90.00
#
_symmetry.space_group_name_H-M   'P 1'
#
loop_
_entity.id
_entity.type
_entity.pdbx_description
1 polymer ?
#
loop_
_entity_poly.entity_id
_entity_poly.type
_entity_poly.pdbx_seq_one_letter_code
_entity_poly.pdbx_strand_id
1 'polypeptide(L)'
;MKKFRINSIIFISVIAVIFGCNVFYLVQLYESIRKNVEREVMAAMTDADIDDLMVRAGRAQALASNFTMQEDADSVNSKAPRKAEASTYRDKNGQLISVRTEADGTVVEEKALLAEETPYSNQMIDAMSKQFHTIMDKYIGFDMVVMDSVLNEHLSRRYIYPEFVAVEVVNGNDSVLFSNTKIQSH
;
A
#
# COMPACT_ATOMS: atom_id res chain seq x y z
N MET A 1 -12.24 -38.73 -55.44
CA MET A 1 -11.21 -38.25 -54.49
C MET A 1 -11.13 -36.72 -54.30
N LYS A 2 -11.28 -35.88 -55.35
CA LYS A 2 -11.17 -34.41 -55.20
C LYS A 2 -12.25 -33.78 -54.31
N LYS A 3 -13.52 -34.15 -54.47
CA LYS A 3 -14.64 -33.63 -53.65
C LYS A 3 -14.50 -33.95 -52.15
N PHE A 4 -14.02 -35.15 -51.83
CA PHE A 4 -13.76 -35.56 -50.44
C PHE A 4 -12.66 -34.72 -49.80
N ARG A 5 -11.53 -34.53 -50.50
CA ARG A 5 -10.43 -33.67 -50.00
C ARG A 5 -10.87 -32.22 -49.77
N ILE A 6 -11.67 -31.64 -50.67
CA ILE A 6 -12.19 -30.28 -50.52
C ILE A 6 -13.09 -30.17 -49.28
N ASN A 7 -14.03 -31.10 -49.10
CA ASN A 7 -14.92 -31.09 -47.94
C ASN A 7 -14.16 -31.27 -46.61
N SER A 8 -13.16 -32.15 -46.57
CA SER A 8 -12.30 -32.32 -45.39
C SER A 8 -11.50 -31.06 -45.04
N ILE A 9 -10.93 -30.36 -46.03
CA ILE A 9 -10.17 -29.12 -45.80
C ILE A 9 -11.08 -28.03 -45.22
N ILE A 10 -12.28 -27.87 -45.76
CA ILE A 10 -13.26 -26.90 -45.26
C ILE A 10 -13.60 -27.21 -43.80
N PHE A 11 -13.88 -28.48 -43.49
CA PHE A 11 -14.24 -28.89 -42.14
C PHE A 11 -13.10 -28.68 -41.12
N ILE A 12 -11.87 -29.05 -41.48
CA ILE A 12 -10.67 -28.83 -40.65
C ILE A 12 -10.43 -27.32 -40.44
N SER A 13 -10.59 -26.51 -41.49
CA SER A 13 -10.43 -25.06 -41.42
C SER A 13 -11.44 -24.42 -40.46
N VAL A 14 -12.71 -24.82 -40.52
CA VAL A 14 -13.76 -24.34 -39.59
C VAL A 14 -13.42 -24.70 -38.14
N ILE A 15 -12.99 -25.93 -37.88
CA ILE A 15 -12.57 -26.35 -36.53
C ILE A 15 -11.35 -25.54 -36.06
N ALA A 16 -10.36 -25.33 -36.93
CA ALA A 16 -9.17 -24.54 -36.60
C ALA A 16 -9.51 -23.09 -36.25
N VAL A 17 -10.45 -22.48 -36.97
CA VAL A 17 -10.92 -21.11 -36.69
C VAL A 17 -11.66 -21.04 -35.36
N ILE A 18 -12.58 -21.97 -35.09
CA ILE A 18 -13.30 -22.03 -33.80
C ILE A 18 -12.30 -22.22 -32.64
N PHE A 19 -11.33 -23.12 -32.81
CA PHE A 19 -10.28 -23.33 -31.81
C PHE A 19 -9.44 -22.06 -31.59
N GLY A 20 -9.03 -21.37 -32.65
CA GLY A 20 -8.31 -20.10 -32.56
C GLY A 20 -9.09 -19.02 -31.83
N CYS A 21 -10.39 -18.87 -32.13
CA CYS A 21 -11.27 -17.97 -31.38
C CYS A 21 -11.35 -18.33 -29.90
N ASN A 22 -11.48 -19.60 -29.55
CA ASN A 22 -11.51 -20.04 -28.15
C ASN A 22 -10.22 -19.70 -27.41
N VAL A 23 -9.06 -19.94 -28.02
CA VAL A 23 -7.76 -19.56 -27.44
C VAL A 23 -7.68 -18.04 -27.25
N PHE A 24 -8.10 -17.25 -28.23
CA PHE A 24 -8.13 -15.79 -28.12
C PHE A 24 -9.00 -15.30 -26.95
N TYR A 25 -10.21 -15.87 -26.79
CA TYR A 25 -11.08 -15.53 -25.67
C TYR A 25 -10.48 -15.91 -24.32
N LEU A 26 -9.79 -17.06 -24.23
CA LEU A 26 -9.10 -17.46 -23.00
C LEU A 26 -7.98 -16.49 -22.63
N VAL A 27 -7.20 -16.03 -23.61
CA VAL A 27 -6.14 -15.03 -23.38
C VAL A 27 -6.75 -13.71 -22.87
N GLN A 28 -7.79 -13.22 -23.52
CA GLN A 28 -8.47 -11.99 -23.09
C GLN A 28 -9.10 -12.11 -21.70
N LEU A 29 -9.73 -13.25 -21.41
CA LEU A 29 -10.31 -13.51 -20.10
C LEU A 29 -9.22 -13.52 -19.03
N TYR A 30 -8.09 -14.19 -19.29
CA TYR A 30 -6.95 -14.21 -18.38
C TYR A 30 -6.40 -12.80 -18.12
N GLU A 31 -6.16 -12.00 -19.17
CA GLU A 31 -5.67 -10.63 -19.01
C GLU A 31 -6.64 -9.75 -18.22
N SER A 32 -7.94 -9.91 -18.44
CA SER A 32 -8.97 -9.17 -17.72
C SER A 32 -8.98 -9.52 -16.23
N ILE A 33 -8.96 -10.82 -15.91
CA ILE A 33 -8.89 -11.30 -14.52
C ILE A 33 -7.59 -10.82 -13.86
N ARG A 34 -6.46 -10.98 -14.54
CA ARG A 34 -5.15 -10.56 -14.04
C ARG A 34 -5.14 -9.08 -13.68
N LYS A 35 -5.56 -8.19 -14.60
CA LYS A 35 -5.60 -6.74 -14.34
C LYS A 35 -6.53 -6.40 -13.17
N ASN A 36 -7.66 -7.10 -13.06
CA ASN A 36 -8.59 -6.87 -11.96
C ASN A 36 -7.99 -7.32 -10.62
N VAL A 37 -7.35 -8.49 -10.57
CA VAL A 37 -6.67 -8.99 -9.37
C VAL A 37 -5.50 -8.07 -9.00
N GLU A 38 -4.66 -7.66 -9.95
CA GLU A 38 -3.56 -6.70 -9.71
C GLU A 38 -4.09 -5.40 -9.10
N ARG A 39 -5.19 -4.85 -9.63
CA ARG A 39 -5.82 -3.65 -9.07
C ARG A 39 -6.29 -3.85 -7.62
N GLU A 40 -6.92 -4.97 -7.33
CA GLU A 40 -7.40 -5.28 -5.97
C GLU A 40 -6.25 -5.55 -4.98
N VAL A 41 -5.16 -6.19 -5.43
CA VAL A 41 -3.95 -6.38 -4.62
C VAL A 41 -3.30 -5.04 -4.31
N MET A 42 -3.15 -4.15 -5.29
CA MET A 42 -2.57 -2.81 -5.06
C MET A 42 -3.43 -2.00 -4.08
N ALA A 43 -4.76 -2.08 -4.19
CA ALA A 43 -5.66 -1.42 -3.24
C ALA A 43 -5.52 -2.02 -1.82
N ALA A 44 -5.41 -3.34 -1.71
CA ALA A 44 -5.18 -4.01 -0.42
C ALA A 44 -3.84 -3.58 0.22
N MET A 45 -2.80 -3.40 -0.58
CA MET A 45 -1.50 -2.91 -0.11
C MET A 45 -1.59 -1.48 0.43
N THR A 46 -2.28 -0.59 -0.29
CA THR A 46 -2.48 0.80 0.18
C THR A 46 -3.27 0.87 1.48
N ASP A 47 -4.33 0.07 1.60
CA ASP A 47 -5.12 0.05 2.84
C ASP A 47 -4.31 -0.55 4.00
N ALA A 48 -3.48 -1.56 3.72
CA ALA A 48 -2.63 -2.19 4.73
C ALA A 48 -1.53 -1.24 5.26
N ASP A 49 -0.96 -0.40 4.38
CA ASP A 49 -0.01 0.64 4.76
C ASP A 49 -0.62 1.63 5.76
N ILE A 50 -1.85 2.10 5.48
CA ILE A 50 -2.56 3.04 6.37
C ILE A 50 -2.89 2.39 7.71
N ASP A 51 -3.35 1.14 7.71
CA ASP A 51 -3.68 0.43 8.94
C ASP A 51 -2.42 0.14 9.78
N ASP A 52 -1.27 -0.18 9.16
CA ASP A 52 0.02 -0.28 9.88
C ASP A 52 0.39 1.05 10.54
N LEU A 53 0.27 2.16 9.82
CA LEU A 53 0.50 3.50 10.36
C LEU A 53 -0.42 3.79 11.56
N MET A 54 -1.70 3.42 11.50
CA MET A 54 -2.65 3.59 12.61
C MET A 54 -2.29 2.73 13.82
N VAL A 55 -1.92 1.46 13.61
CA VAL A 55 -1.48 0.56 14.68
C VAL A 55 -0.23 1.11 15.37
N ARG A 56 0.75 1.57 14.57
CA ARG A 56 1.98 2.18 15.08
C ARG A 56 1.71 3.47 15.82
N ALA A 57 0.81 4.32 15.32
CA ALA A 57 0.42 5.57 15.99
C ALA A 57 -0.24 5.28 17.34
N GLY A 58 -1.11 4.28 17.42
CA GLY A 58 -1.71 3.82 18.68
C GLY A 58 -0.67 3.32 19.68
N ARG A 59 0.32 2.52 19.22
CA ARG A 59 1.46 2.08 20.05
C ARG A 59 2.28 3.26 20.56
N ALA A 60 2.58 4.24 19.70
CA ALA A 60 3.31 5.45 20.08
C ALA A 60 2.57 6.23 21.17
N GLN A 61 1.25 6.39 21.01
CA GLN A 61 0.42 7.07 22.00
C GLN A 61 0.41 6.35 23.35
N ALA A 62 0.29 5.02 23.34
CA ALA A 62 0.32 4.21 24.56
C ALA A 62 1.68 4.28 25.29
N LEU A 63 2.78 4.29 24.55
CA LEU A 63 4.13 4.48 25.12
C LEU A 63 4.28 5.87 25.75
N ALA A 64 3.79 6.91 25.07
CA ALA A 64 3.82 8.27 25.58
C ALA A 64 2.98 8.41 26.87
N SER A 65 1.78 7.81 26.94
CA SER A 65 0.95 7.87 28.15
C SER A 65 1.57 7.13 29.34
N ASN A 66 2.20 5.98 29.11
CA ASN A 66 2.88 5.22 30.16
C ASN A 66 4.08 5.99 30.70
N PHE A 67 4.81 6.68 29.83
CA PHE A 67 5.95 7.49 30.20
C PHE A 67 5.53 8.73 31.03
N THR A 68 4.44 9.41 30.66
CA THR A 68 3.89 10.53 31.44
C THR A 68 3.45 10.09 32.84
N MET A 69 2.82 8.91 32.99
CA MET A 69 2.46 8.37 34.31
C MET A 69 3.69 8.04 35.17
N GLN A 70 4.82 7.69 34.56
CA GLN A 70 6.08 7.42 35.26
C GLN A 70 6.79 8.72 35.68
N GLU A 71 6.76 9.77 34.86
CA GLU A 71 7.34 11.08 35.18
C GLU A 71 6.50 11.91 36.17
N ASP A 72 5.18 11.76 36.20
CA ASP A 72 4.34 12.42 37.21
C ASP A 72 4.64 11.92 38.65
N ALA A 73 5.41 10.83 38.80
CA ALA A 73 5.94 10.35 40.08
C ALA A 73 7.31 10.98 40.46
N ASP A 74 8.08 11.51 39.51
CA ASP A 74 9.42 12.09 39.71
C ASP A 74 9.53 13.48 39.02
N SER A 75 9.32 14.53 39.82
CA SER A 75 9.08 15.91 39.39
C SER A 75 10.19 16.63 38.59
N VAL A 76 9.76 17.63 37.79
CA VAL A 76 10.47 18.87 37.32
C VAL A 76 11.53 18.76 36.21
N ASN A 77 11.10 18.76 34.94
CA ASN A 77 11.61 19.61 33.83
C ASN A 77 11.16 19.07 32.47
N SER A 78 10.31 19.79 31.73
CA SER A 78 10.25 19.60 30.27
C SER A 78 9.68 20.82 29.56
N LYS A 79 10.57 21.57 28.89
CA LYS A 79 10.20 22.45 27.77
C LYS A 79 9.50 21.59 26.70
N ALA A 80 8.37 22.05 26.17
CA ALA A 80 7.59 21.38 25.11
C ALA A 80 8.41 21.15 23.80
N PRO A 81 7.98 20.28 22.84
CA PRO A 81 6.86 19.33 22.85
C PRO A 81 7.28 17.85 22.62
N ARG A 82 6.84 16.88 23.43
CA ARG A 82 7.06 15.43 23.17
C ARG A 82 6.15 14.84 22.08
N LYS A 83 5.57 15.67 21.21
CA LYS A 83 4.48 15.25 20.32
C LYS A 83 4.76 15.74 18.91
N ALA A 84 4.92 14.77 18.00
CA ALA A 84 4.97 15.03 16.57
C ALA A 84 3.56 14.95 15.98
N GLU A 85 3.25 15.81 15.02
CA GLU A 85 1.93 15.90 14.40
C GLU A 85 2.08 16.09 12.88
N ALA A 86 1.18 15.48 12.11
CA ALA A 86 1.10 15.63 10.67
C ALA A 86 -0.33 16.01 10.28
N SER A 87 -0.47 16.95 9.34
CA SER A 87 -1.76 17.35 8.78
C SER A 87 -1.63 17.64 7.30
N THR A 88 -2.68 17.32 6.56
CA THR A 88 -2.76 17.58 5.12
C THR A 88 -4.11 18.23 4.81
N TYR A 89 -4.10 19.35 4.10
CA TYR A 89 -5.32 20.07 3.73
C TYR A 89 -5.18 20.76 2.37
N ARG A 90 -6.32 21.16 1.79
CA ARG A 90 -6.36 21.94 0.55
C ARG A 90 -6.38 23.44 0.85
N ASP A 91 -5.45 24.18 0.27
CA ASP A 91 -5.43 25.64 0.36
C ASP A 91 -6.43 26.29 -0.62
N LYS A 92 -6.72 27.58 -0.41
CA LYS A 92 -7.59 28.42 -1.22
C LYS A 92 -7.19 28.45 -2.71
N ASN A 93 -5.90 28.29 -3.00
CA ASN A 93 -5.38 28.21 -4.36
C ASN A 93 -5.57 26.82 -5.01
N GLY A 94 -6.27 25.91 -4.33
CA GLY A 94 -6.52 24.55 -4.80
C GLY A 94 -5.31 23.62 -4.69
N GLN A 95 -4.24 24.03 -4.00
CA GLN A 95 -3.03 23.23 -3.80
C GLN A 95 -3.15 22.34 -2.55
N LEU A 96 -2.45 21.22 -2.53
CA LEU A 96 -2.34 20.36 -1.37
C LEU A 96 -1.19 20.87 -0.48
N ILE A 97 -1.50 21.15 0.78
CA ILE A 97 -0.53 21.58 1.78
C ILE A 97 -0.38 20.46 2.80
N SER A 98 0.85 20.02 3.02
CA SER A 98 1.20 19.07 4.06
C SER A 98 2.09 19.75 5.09
N VAL A 99 1.62 19.79 6.33
CA VAL A 99 2.34 20.39 7.46
C VAL A 99 2.69 19.29 8.43
N ARG A 100 3.99 19.18 8.77
CA ARG A 100 4.47 18.33 9.84
C ARG A 100 5.16 19.15 10.91
N THR A 101 4.93 18.79 12.16
CA THR A 101 5.65 19.27 13.33
C THR A 101 6.43 18.09 13.89
N GLU A 102 7.75 18.20 13.87
CA GLU A 102 8.67 17.20 14.43
C GLU A 102 8.68 17.27 15.97
N ALA A 103 9.20 16.22 16.62
CA ALA A 103 9.24 16.14 18.09
C ALA A 103 10.19 17.17 18.74
N ASP A 104 11.04 17.84 17.97
CA ASP A 104 11.87 18.96 18.42
C ASP A 104 11.16 20.32 18.30
N GLY A 105 9.93 20.34 17.79
CA GLY A 105 9.15 21.55 17.53
C GLY A 105 9.40 22.18 16.16
N THR A 106 10.25 21.59 15.31
CA THR A 106 10.49 22.07 13.94
C THR A 106 9.24 21.84 13.09
N VAL A 107 8.74 22.90 12.45
CA VAL A 107 7.59 22.83 11.52
C VAL A 107 8.09 22.87 10.08
N VAL A 108 7.67 21.89 9.27
CA VAL A 108 7.94 21.83 7.84
C VAL A 108 6.62 21.84 7.08
N GLU A 109 6.51 22.75 6.11
CA GLU A 109 5.36 22.87 5.21
C GLU A 109 5.79 22.52 3.78
N GLU A 110 5.13 21.54 3.18
CA GLU A 110 5.32 21.11 1.81
C GLU A 110 4.07 21.41 0.98
N LYS A 111 4.29 21.95 -0.22
CA LYS A 111 3.21 22.32 -1.15
C LYS A 111 3.30 21.48 -2.41
N ALA A 112 2.20 20.85 -2.77
CA ALA A 112 2.06 20.08 -3.99
C ALA A 112 0.88 20.61 -4.83
N LEU A 113 1.11 20.71 -6.14
CA LEU A 113 0.03 20.94 -7.09
C LEU A 113 -0.80 19.66 -7.21
N LEU A 114 -2.12 19.80 -7.21
CA LEU A 114 -2.99 18.66 -7.45
C LEU A 114 -2.85 18.22 -8.91
N ALA A 115 -2.63 16.92 -9.12
CA ALA A 115 -2.70 16.33 -10.45
C ALA A 115 -4.16 16.22 -10.90
N GLU A 116 -4.44 16.52 -12.17
CA GLU A 116 -5.81 16.48 -12.71
C GLU A 116 -6.34 15.05 -12.88
N GLU A 117 -5.46 14.09 -13.18
CA GLU A 117 -5.85 12.71 -13.50
C GLU A 117 -6.09 11.82 -12.28
N THR A 118 -5.71 12.27 -11.07
CA THR A 118 -5.87 11.47 -9.84
C THR A 118 -6.92 12.10 -8.92
N PRO A 119 -7.82 11.30 -8.33
CA PRO A 119 -8.79 11.83 -7.37
C PRO A 119 -8.11 12.53 -6.19
N TYR A 120 -8.66 13.66 -5.76
CA TYR A 120 -8.14 14.44 -4.62
C TYR A 120 -7.96 13.59 -3.36
N SER A 121 -8.90 12.68 -3.07
CA SER A 121 -8.82 11.77 -1.92
C SER A 121 -7.55 10.92 -1.93
N ASN A 122 -7.18 10.40 -3.11
CA ASN A 122 -6.02 9.52 -3.25
C ASN A 122 -4.73 10.32 -3.08
N GLN A 123 -4.67 11.53 -3.66
CA GLN A 123 -3.54 12.44 -3.48
C GLN A 123 -3.38 12.88 -2.02
N MET A 124 -4.50 13.11 -1.32
CA MET A 124 -4.51 13.48 0.10
C MET A 124 -4.00 12.33 0.97
N ILE A 125 -4.48 11.10 0.74
CA ILE A 125 -4.04 9.90 1.46
C ILE A 125 -2.55 9.64 1.24
N ASP A 126 -2.07 9.73 0.00
CA ASP A 126 -0.65 9.54 -0.33
C ASP A 126 0.24 10.58 0.35
N ALA A 127 -0.14 11.86 0.30
CA ALA A 127 0.60 12.91 0.98
C ALA A 127 0.59 12.74 2.52
N MET A 128 -0.56 12.35 3.07
CA MET A 128 -0.70 12.07 4.50
C MET A 128 0.20 10.89 4.91
N SER A 129 0.11 9.74 4.22
CA SER A 129 0.94 8.55 4.49
C SER A 129 2.43 8.92 4.47
N LYS A 130 2.89 9.68 3.47
CA LYS A 130 4.30 10.16 3.40
C LYS A 130 4.73 11.00 4.59
N GLN A 131 3.90 11.94 5.07
CA GLN A 131 4.23 12.72 6.26
C GLN A 131 4.30 11.83 7.51
N PHE A 132 3.36 10.88 7.63
CA PHE A 132 3.35 9.94 8.73
C PHE A 132 4.59 9.04 8.73
N HIS A 133 5.00 8.46 7.60
CA HIS A 133 6.25 7.70 7.51
C HIS A 133 7.48 8.53 7.88
N THR A 134 7.56 9.77 7.37
CA THR A 134 8.66 10.69 7.67
C THR A 134 8.85 10.92 9.17
N ILE A 135 7.76 10.97 9.93
CA ILE A 135 7.79 11.12 11.39
C ILE A 135 7.96 9.76 12.06
N MET A 136 7.03 8.85 11.81
CA MET A 136 6.86 7.60 12.56
C MET A 136 8.04 6.65 12.39
N ASP A 137 8.62 6.55 11.19
CA ASP A 137 9.71 5.60 10.92
C ASP A 137 10.97 5.93 11.73
N LYS A 138 11.12 7.17 12.21
CA LYS A 138 12.23 7.60 13.08
C LYS A 138 12.09 7.08 14.52
N TYR A 139 10.86 6.86 14.99
CA TYR A 139 10.58 6.61 16.42
C TYR A 139 9.98 5.23 16.68
N ILE A 140 9.16 4.72 15.77
CA ILE A 140 8.49 3.43 15.87
C ILE A 140 8.82 2.63 14.62
N GLY A 141 9.65 1.60 14.80
CA GLY A 141 10.03 0.69 13.71
C GLY A 141 8.86 -0.15 13.20
N PHE A 142 9.09 -0.79 12.06
CA PHE A 142 8.13 -1.69 11.43
C PHE A 142 8.06 -3.04 12.15
N ASP A 143 6.87 -3.63 12.17
CA ASP A 143 6.60 -4.95 12.71
C ASP A 143 6.11 -5.86 11.58
N MET A 144 7.01 -6.66 11.00
CA MET A 144 6.71 -7.48 9.83
C MET A 144 5.56 -8.48 10.09
N VAL A 145 5.38 -8.93 11.33
CA VAL A 145 4.31 -9.86 11.69
C VAL A 145 2.95 -9.16 11.61
N VAL A 146 2.88 -7.90 12.07
CA VAL A 146 1.66 -7.08 11.97
C VAL A 146 1.38 -6.75 10.51
N MET A 147 2.38 -6.30 9.75
CA MET A 147 2.20 -5.95 8.34
C MET A 147 1.70 -7.14 7.51
N ASP A 148 2.26 -8.34 7.73
CA ASP A 148 1.78 -9.58 7.10
C ASP A 148 0.30 -9.84 7.44
N SER A 149 -0.07 -9.69 8.71
CA SER A 149 -1.43 -9.94 9.18
C SER A 149 -2.42 -8.94 8.59
N VAL A 150 -2.08 -7.65 8.60
CA VAL A 150 -2.92 -6.57 8.08
C VAL A 150 -3.10 -6.72 6.57
N LEU A 151 -2.03 -6.99 5.82
CA LEU A 151 -2.13 -7.23 4.37
C LEU A 151 -2.97 -8.46 4.07
N ASN A 152 -2.76 -9.57 4.78
CA ASN A 152 -3.55 -10.78 4.60
C ASN A 152 -5.03 -10.55 4.91
N GLU A 153 -5.36 -9.75 5.92
CA GLU A 153 -6.74 -9.35 6.21
C GLU A 153 -7.37 -8.56 5.05
N HIS A 154 -6.66 -7.55 4.51
CA HIS A 154 -7.15 -6.75 3.39
C HIS A 154 -7.33 -7.55 2.09
N LEU A 155 -6.46 -8.53 1.85
CA LEU A 155 -6.61 -9.48 0.75
C LEU A 155 -7.83 -10.38 0.95
N SER A 156 -8.04 -10.89 2.16
CA SER A 156 -9.17 -11.77 2.48
C SER A 156 -10.52 -11.07 2.31
N ARG A 157 -10.62 -9.78 2.70
CA ARG A 157 -11.81 -8.94 2.50
C ARG A 157 -12.16 -8.76 1.02
N ARG A 158 -11.19 -8.94 0.14
CA ARG A 158 -11.32 -8.89 -1.34
C ARG A 158 -11.44 -10.27 -1.97
N TYR A 159 -11.64 -11.32 -1.17
CA TYR A 159 -11.71 -12.71 -1.62
C TYR A 159 -10.42 -13.22 -2.28
N ILE A 160 -9.27 -12.65 -1.93
CA ILE A 160 -7.95 -13.09 -2.39
C ILE A 160 -7.31 -13.87 -1.24
N TYR A 161 -7.08 -15.16 -1.46
CA TYR A 161 -6.55 -16.09 -0.46
C TYR A 161 -5.25 -16.72 -0.97
N PRO A 162 -4.15 -15.97 -0.93
CA PRO A 162 -2.85 -16.51 -1.33
C PRO A 162 -2.40 -17.59 -0.33
N GLU A 163 -1.68 -18.59 -0.82
CA GLU A 163 -1.07 -19.62 0.02
C GLU A 163 0.04 -19.03 0.92
N PHE A 164 0.67 -17.95 0.46
CA PHE A 164 1.77 -17.27 1.13
C PHE A 164 1.67 -15.75 0.98
N VAL A 165 1.86 -15.04 2.09
CA VAL A 165 2.01 -13.58 2.14
C VAL A 165 3.17 -13.25 3.06
N ALA A 166 4.04 -12.38 2.59
CA ALA A 166 5.09 -11.76 3.39
C ALA A 166 5.37 -10.36 2.85
N VAL A 167 5.56 -9.41 3.75
CA VAL A 167 5.89 -8.01 3.45
C VAL A 167 7.34 -7.75 3.79
N GLU A 168 8.04 -7.03 2.90
CA GLU A 168 9.35 -6.44 3.17
C GLU A 168 9.29 -4.95 2.90
N VAL A 169 10.12 -4.20 3.62
CA VAL A 169 10.30 -2.77 3.37
C VAL A 169 11.58 -2.60 2.58
N VAL A 170 11.48 -1.97 1.42
CA VAL A 170 12.60 -1.67 0.53
C VAL A 170 12.83 -0.17 0.43
N ASN A 171 14.04 0.25 0.07
CA ASN A 171 14.29 1.64 -0.30
C ASN A 171 14.05 1.86 -1.81
N GLY A 172 14.22 3.11 -2.27
CA GLY A 172 14.04 3.46 -3.68
C GLY A 172 15.03 2.82 -4.67
N ASN A 173 16.04 2.07 -4.19
CA ASN A 173 16.97 1.29 -5.00
C ASN A 173 16.68 -0.22 -4.93
N ASP A 174 15.48 -0.62 -4.49
CA ASP A 174 15.05 -2.01 -4.26
C ASP A 174 15.93 -2.81 -3.28
N SER A 175 16.72 -2.14 -2.45
CA SER A 175 17.43 -2.83 -1.37
C SER A 175 16.56 -2.94 -0.12
N VAL A 176 16.56 -4.13 0.49
CA VAL A 176 15.75 -4.47 1.66
C VAL A 176 16.25 -3.73 2.89
N LEU A 177 15.37 -2.92 3.49
CA LEU A 177 15.57 -2.24 4.77
C LEU A 177 15.11 -3.13 5.94
N PHE A 178 13.96 -3.78 5.78
CA PHE A 178 13.40 -4.71 6.76
C PHE A 178 12.97 -5.99 6.05
N SER A 179 13.69 -7.08 6.33
CA SER A 179 13.45 -8.40 5.74
C SER A 179 12.40 -9.19 6.51
N ASN A 180 11.62 -10.00 5.81
CA ASN A 180 10.72 -10.94 6.44
C ASN A 180 11.37 -12.31 6.57
N THR A 181 11.45 -12.84 7.80
CA THR A 181 12.01 -14.19 8.05
C THR A 181 11.30 -15.32 7.28
N LYS A 182 10.06 -15.10 6.83
CA LYS A 182 9.29 -16.06 6.03
C LYS A 182 9.74 -16.11 4.57
N ILE A 183 10.39 -15.06 4.08
CA ILE A 183 10.95 -15.02 2.72
C ILE A 183 12.34 -15.64 2.82
N GLN A 184 12.44 -16.92 2.47
CA GLN A 184 13.75 -17.55 2.33
C GLN A 184 14.44 -16.92 1.12
N SER A 185 15.55 -16.22 1.36
CA SER A 185 16.43 -15.76 0.28
C SER A 185 16.97 -17.00 -0.44
N HIS A 186 16.50 -17.26 -1.65
CA HIS A 186 16.94 -18.38 -2.46
C HIS A 186 18.03 -17.98 -3.45
#